data_AF-A0A072N218-F1
#
_entry.id   AF-A0A072N218-F1
#
_cell.length_a   1.000
_cell.length_b   1.000
_cell.length_c   1.000
_cell.angle_alpha   90.00
_cell.angle_beta   90.00
_cell.angle_gamma   90.00
#
_symmetry.space_group_name_H-M   'P 1'
#
loop_
_entity.id
_entity.type
_entity.pdbx_description
1 polymer ?
#
loop_
_entity_poly.entity_id
_entity_poly.type
_entity_poly.pdbx_seq_one_letter_code
_entity_poly.pdbx_strand_id
1 'polypeptide(L)'
;MKTLSAKPETVKRDWYVVDAAGKTLGRLSTEIALRLRGKHKAEYTPHVDTGDYIVVINASQVQVTGKKASAKMYYSHTGFPGGIKSINFEKLVDKAPEQIIQKSVKGMLPKGPLGRAMFKKLKVYAGAEHPHAAQQPKELDI
;
A
#
# COMPACT_ATOMS: atom_id res chain seq x y z
N MET A 1 -29.69 16.14 15.96
CA MET A 1 -29.38 14.82 15.36
C MET A 1 -27.87 14.64 15.39
N LYS A 2 -27.34 13.48 15.84
CA LYS A 2 -25.89 13.21 15.84
C LYS A 2 -25.50 12.51 14.54
N THR A 3 -24.39 12.91 13.93
CA THR A 3 -23.83 12.25 12.74
C THR A 3 -23.45 10.80 13.05
N LEU A 4 -23.71 9.89 12.12
CA LEU A 4 -23.35 8.48 12.27
C LEU A 4 -21.82 8.34 12.35
N SER A 5 -21.35 7.66 13.38
CA SER A 5 -19.94 7.30 13.57
C SER A 5 -19.83 5.79 13.55
N ALA A 6 -18.94 5.25 12.71
CA ALA A 6 -18.71 3.82 12.64
C ALA A 6 -18.21 3.29 13.99
N LYS A 7 -18.67 2.10 14.38
CA LYS A 7 -18.14 1.38 15.55
C LYS A 7 -17.10 0.36 15.08
N PRO A 8 -15.89 0.32 15.68
CA PRO A 8 -14.82 -0.58 15.23
C PRO A 8 -15.23 -2.07 15.14
N GLU A 9 -16.15 -2.50 15.99
CA GLU A 9 -16.66 -3.87 16.11
C GLU A 9 -17.55 -4.29 14.94
N THR A 10 -18.29 -3.34 14.36
CA THR A 10 -19.28 -3.61 13.30
C THR A 10 -18.73 -3.37 11.90
N VAL A 11 -17.50 -2.87 11.77
CA VAL A 11 -16.88 -2.59 10.48
C VAL A 11 -16.64 -3.89 9.72
N LYS A 12 -17.29 -4.02 8.56
CA LYS A 12 -17.00 -5.07 7.59
C LYS A 12 -15.76 -4.71 6.79
N ARG A 13 -14.83 -5.66 6.71
CA ARG A 13 -13.57 -5.53 5.95
C ARG A 13 -13.51 -6.65 4.93
N ASP A 14 -13.58 -6.29 3.66
CA ASP A 14 -13.44 -7.22 2.55
C ASP A 14 -11.96 -7.42 2.21
N TRP A 15 -11.68 -8.45 1.43
CA TRP A 15 -10.36 -8.71 0.86
C TRP A 15 -10.39 -8.43 -0.63
N TYR A 16 -9.39 -7.70 -1.11
CA TYR A 16 -9.20 -7.39 -2.52
C TYR A 16 -7.82 -7.82 -3.00
N VAL A 17 -7.73 -8.27 -4.25
CA VAL A 17 -6.47 -8.52 -4.96
C VAL A 17 -6.32 -7.50 -6.09
N VAL A 18 -5.13 -6.95 -6.21
CA VAL A 18 -4.75 -5.96 -7.22
C VAL A 18 -3.50 -6.44 -7.93
N ASP A 19 -3.54 -6.48 -9.25
CA ASP A 19 -2.36 -6.73 -10.08
C ASP A 19 -1.59 -5.42 -10.34
N ALA A 20 -0.31 -5.39 -9.93
CA ALA A 20 0.55 -4.23 -10.15
C ALA A 20 1.25 -4.24 -11.52
N ALA A 21 1.13 -5.32 -12.30
CA ALA A 21 1.79 -5.43 -13.60
C ALA A 21 1.37 -4.32 -14.56
N GLY A 22 2.35 -3.57 -15.09
CA GLY A 22 2.11 -2.49 -16.04
C GLY A 22 1.45 -1.23 -15.44
N LYS A 23 1.06 -1.25 -14.17
CA LYS A 23 0.41 -0.10 -13.52
C LYS A 23 1.45 0.93 -13.09
N THR A 24 1.10 2.22 -13.19
CA THR A 24 1.97 3.31 -12.74
C THR A 24 1.96 3.42 -11.21
N LEU A 25 3.13 3.27 -10.58
CA LEU A 25 3.30 3.20 -9.12
C LEU A 25 2.47 4.21 -8.31
N GLY A 26 2.53 5.49 -8.70
CA GLY A 26 1.86 6.57 -7.96
C GLY A 26 0.33 6.51 -8.04
N ARG A 27 -0.22 6.16 -9.21
CA ARG A 27 -1.67 6.05 -9.41
C ARG A 27 -2.21 4.86 -8.63
N LEU A 28 -1.56 3.71 -8.81
CA LEU A 28 -1.84 2.48 -8.06
C LEU A 28 -1.81 2.71 -6.54
N SER A 29 -0.76 3.36 -6.04
CA SER A 29 -0.61 3.61 -4.59
C SER A 29 -1.69 4.51 -4.02
N THR A 30 -2.19 5.47 -4.80
CA THR A 30 -3.24 6.41 -4.35
C THR A 30 -4.55 5.67 -4.12
N GLU A 31 -4.96 4.83 -5.07
CA GLU A 31 -6.19 4.04 -4.97
C GLU A 31 -6.10 3.00 -3.85
N ILE A 32 -4.95 2.33 -3.71
CA ILE A 32 -4.68 1.44 -2.58
C ILE A 32 -4.81 2.18 -1.24
N ALA A 33 -4.20 3.37 -1.11
CA ALA A 33 -4.27 4.15 0.13
C ALA A 33 -5.70 4.63 0.44
N LEU A 34 -6.49 4.96 -0.58
CA LEU A 34 -7.91 5.35 -0.45
C LEU A 34 -8.74 4.20 0.12
N ARG A 35 -8.53 2.98 -0.40
CA ARG A 35 -9.23 1.77 0.07
C ARG A 35 -8.77 1.28 1.44
N LEU A 36 -7.46 1.31 1.73
CA LEU A 36 -6.92 1.00 3.06
C LEU A 36 -7.46 1.92 4.16
N ARG A 37 -7.79 3.17 3.80
CA ARG A 37 -8.40 4.15 4.71
C ARG A 37 -9.92 4.02 4.81
N GLY A 38 -10.56 3.30 3.88
CA GLY A 38 -12.02 3.15 3.83
C GLY A 38 -12.76 4.36 3.25
N LYS A 39 -12.06 5.28 2.58
CA LYS A 39 -12.66 6.53 2.03
C LYS A 39 -13.67 6.30 0.89
N HIS A 40 -13.73 5.10 0.33
CA HIS A 40 -14.72 4.70 -0.66
C HIS A 40 -16.05 4.25 0.00
N LYS A 41 -16.07 4.01 1.31
CA LYS A 41 -17.28 3.63 2.06
C LYS A 41 -17.97 4.86 2.61
N ALA A 42 -19.30 4.89 2.52
CA ALA A 42 -20.13 5.96 3.08
C ALA A 42 -20.00 6.08 4.62
N GLU A 43 -19.64 4.97 5.30
CA GLU A 43 -19.43 4.89 6.74
C GLU A 43 -18.06 5.40 7.20
N TYR A 44 -17.28 6.02 6.31
CA TYR A 44 -15.94 6.52 6.61
C TYR A 44 -15.95 7.42 7.86
N THR A 45 -15.19 6.99 8.87
CA THR A 45 -15.06 7.70 10.13
C THR A 45 -13.57 7.91 10.41
N PRO A 46 -13.06 9.15 10.49
CA PRO A 46 -11.61 9.43 10.50
C PRO A 46 -10.81 8.76 11.62
N HIS A 47 -11.43 8.53 12.79
CA HIS A 47 -10.79 7.94 13.96
C HIS A 47 -10.94 6.41 14.03
N VAL A 48 -11.67 5.80 13.09
CA VAL A 48 -11.93 4.35 13.05
C VAL A 48 -11.36 3.77 11.76
N ASP A 49 -10.71 2.61 11.87
CA ASP A 49 -10.22 1.91 10.70
C ASP A 49 -11.35 1.15 9.97
N THR A 50 -11.89 1.79 8.93
CA THR A 50 -13.00 1.30 8.09
C THR A 50 -12.55 0.66 6.77
N GLY A 51 -11.24 0.68 6.48
CA GLY A 51 -10.72 0.19 5.20
C GLY A 51 -10.58 -1.33 5.09
N ASP A 52 -10.35 -1.77 3.87
CA ASP A 52 -10.29 -3.19 3.50
C ASP A 52 -8.88 -3.75 3.50
N TYR A 53 -8.78 -5.08 3.39
CA TYR A 53 -7.53 -5.77 3.13
C TYR A 53 -7.21 -5.71 1.64
N ILE A 54 -5.96 -5.40 1.32
CA ILE A 54 -5.52 -5.29 -0.07
C ILE A 54 -4.27 -6.14 -0.23
N VAL A 55 -4.37 -7.11 -1.12
CA VAL A 55 -3.28 -7.94 -1.59
C VAL A 55 -2.83 -7.40 -2.93
N VAL A 56 -1.54 -7.11 -3.07
CA VAL A 56 -0.94 -6.64 -4.31
C VAL A 56 -0.01 -7.74 -4.82
N ILE A 57 -0.23 -8.19 -6.05
CA ILE A 57 0.62 -9.17 -6.74
C ILE A 57 1.42 -8.49 -7.85
N ASN A 58 2.43 -9.20 -8.37
CA ASN A 58 3.33 -8.72 -9.42
C ASN A 58 4.00 -7.37 -9.10
N ALA A 59 4.36 -7.13 -7.84
CA ALA A 59 4.97 -5.87 -7.42
C ALA A 59 6.29 -5.56 -8.14
N SER A 60 6.97 -6.59 -8.65
CA SER A 60 8.19 -6.48 -9.47
C SER A 60 7.95 -5.81 -10.83
N GLN A 61 6.72 -5.86 -11.35
CA GLN A 61 6.36 -5.38 -12.69
C GLN A 61 5.72 -3.98 -12.67
N VAL A 62 5.81 -3.28 -11.54
CA VAL A 62 5.26 -1.93 -11.40
C VAL A 62 6.08 -0.92 -12.21
N GLN A 63 5.41 -0.03 -12.92
CA GLN A 63 6.06 0.93 -13.81
C GLN A 63 6.21 2.32 -13.20
N VAL A 64 7.28 3.01 -13.60
CA VAL A 64 7.51 4.43 -13.33
C VAL A 64 7.79 5.16 -14.63
N THR A 65 7.29 6.39 -14.75
CA THR A 65 7.40 7.17 -15.98
C THR A 65 8.72 7.94 -16.07
N GLY A 66 9.19 8.17 -17.30
CA GLY A 66 10.40 8.95 -17.59
C GLY A 66 11.68 8.31 -17.03
N LYS A 67 12.67 9.14 -16.68
CA LYS A 67 13.99 8.69 -16.16
C LYS A 67 13.95 8.25 -14.69
N LYS A 68 12.76 8.02 -14.11
CA LYS A 68 12.62 7.72 -12.67
C LYS A 68 13.18 6.35 -12.30
N ALA A 69 13.22 5.40 -13.22
CA ALA A 69 13.80 4.08 -12.95
C ALA A 69 15.26 4.17 -12.49
N SER A 70 16.06 5.00 -13.17
CA SER A 70 17.48 5.18 -12.85
C SER A 70 17.74 6.34 -11.88
N ALA A 71 16.99 7.44 -11.98
CA ALA A 71 17.25 8.66 -11.22
C ALA A 71 16.58 8.72 -9.84
N LYS A 72 15.53 7.92 -9.58
CA LYS A 72 14.82 7.96 -8.29
C LYS A 72 15.64 7.24 -7.22
N MET A 73 16.13 8.01 -6.25
CA MET A 73 16.85 7.50 -5.10
C MET A 73 15.93 7.34 -3.88
N TYR A 74 16.01 6.19 -3.21
CA TYR A 74 15.41 5.92 -1.93
C TYR A 74 16.47 6.03 -0.85
N TYR A 75 16.27 6.95 0.09
CA TYR A 75 17.19 7.18 1.20
C TYR A 75 16.70 6.52 2.49
N SER A 76 17.64 6.08 3.31
CA SER A 76 17.42 5.63 4.69
C SER A 76 18.63 5.98 5.53
N HIS A 77 18.43 6.21 6.82
CA HIS A 77 19.53 6.55 7.73
C HIS A 77 19.60 5.53 8.86
N THR A 78 20.80 5.12 9.25
CA THR A 78 21.00 4.14 10.33
C THR A 78 20.89 4.75 11.72
N GLY A 79 21.07 6.06 11.85
CA GLY A 79 21.08 6.80 13.13
C GLY A 79 22.48 7.22 13.59
N PHE A 80 23.54 6.67 12.98
CA PHE A 80 24.93 7.01 13.28
C PHE A 80 25.47 8.08 12.32
N PRO A 81 26.50 8.88 12.71
CA PRO A 81 27.17 9.82 11.82
C PRO A 81 27.65 9.15 10.51
N GLY A 82 27.39 9.78 9.37
CA GLY A 82 27.72 9.22 8.05
C GLY A 82 26.83 8.04 7.60
N GLY A 83 25.81 7.69 8.38
CA GLY A 83 24.97 6.50 8.18
C GLY A 83 23.88 6.60 7.10
N ILE A 84 24.03 7.50 6.11
CA ILE A 84 23.08 7.64 5.02
C ILE A 84 23.28 6.52 3.99
N LYS A 85 22.22 5.77 3.72
CA LYS A 85 22.16 4.72 2.70
C LYS A 85 21.19 5.14 1.61
N SER A 86 21.57 4.92 0.36
CA SER A 86 20.74 5.21 -0.80
C SER A 86 20.67 4.00 -1.74
N ILE A 87 19.53 3.82 -2.39
CA ILE A 87 19.32 2.79 -3.42
C ILE A 87 18.41 3.37 -4.50
N ASN A 88 18.75 3.18 -5.77
CA ASN A 88 17.89 3.64 -6.86
C ASN A 88 16.69 2.70 -7.06
N PHE A 89 15.71 3.11 -7.86
CA PHE A 89 14.50 2.32 -8.10
C PHE A 89 14.81 0.97 -8.73
N GLU A 90 15.61 0.91 -9.81
CA GLU A 90 16.00 -0.34 -10.47
C GLU A 90 16.60 -1.36 -9.49
N LYS A 91 17.64 -0.98 -8.73
CA LYS A 91 18.25 -1.90 -7.76
C LYS A 91 17.29 -2.30 -6.64
N LEU A 92 16.32 -1.46 -6.31
CA LEU A 92 15.31 -1.79 -5.31
C LEU A 92 14.28 -2.79 -5.84
N VAL A 93 13.94 -2.74 -7.14
CA VAL A 93 13.09 -3.74 -7.80
C VAL A 93 13.74 -5.11 -7.71
N ASP A 94 15.05 -5.20 -8.02
CA ASP A 94 15.78 -6.47 -8.00
C ASP A 94 15.94 -7.03 -6.58
N LYS A 95 16.19 -6.15 -5.60
CA LYS A 95 16.49 -6.54 -4.22
C LYS A 95 15.26 -6.88 -3.40
N ALA A 96 14.22 -6.06 -3.49
CA ALA A 96 13.03 -6.13 -2.64
C ALA A 96 11.87 -5.35 -3.29
N PRO A 97 11.24 -5.90 -4.34
CA PRO A 97 10.25 -5.18 -5.15
C PRO A 97 9.03 -4.77 -4.31
N GLU A 98 8.68 -5.53 -3.27
CA GLU A 98 7.55 -5.23 -2.39
C GLU A 98 7.74 -3.90 -1.66
N GLN A 99 8.98 -3.54 -1.32
CA GLN A 99 9.28 -2.31 -0.59
C GLN A 99 8.90 -1.06 -1.39
N ILE A 100 8.88 -1.12 -2.72
CA ILE A 100 8.57 0.03 -3.56
C ILE A 100 7.12 0.47 -3.33
N ILE A 101 6.19 -0.48 -3.45
CA ILE A 101 4.76 -0.24 -3.24
C ILE A 101 4.50 0.06 -1.77
N GLN A 102 5.09 -0.71 -0.85
CA GLN A 102 4.96 -0.48 0.58
C GLN A 102 5.40 0.94 0.99
N LYS A 103 6.56 1.42 0.53
CA LYS A 103 7.05 2.77 0.83
C LYS A 103 6.14 3.85 0.24
N SER A 104 5.69 3.64 -1.00
CA SER A 104 4.77 4.56 -1.68
C SER A 104 3.44 4.70 -0.92
N VAL A 105 2.78 3.58 -0.62
CA VAL A 105 1.50 3.56 0.10
C VAL A 105 1.64 4.06 1.54
N LYS A 106 2.70 3.67 2.25
CA LYS A 106 3.00 4.18 3.61
C LYS A 106 3.20 5.69 3.63
N GLY A 107 3.74 6.25 2.53
CA GLY A 107 3.83 7.69 2.31
C GLY A 107 2.46 8.37 2.35
N MET A 108 1.46 7.76 1.72
CA MET A 108 0.10 8.28 1.50
C MET A 108 -0.89 8.02 2.64
N LEU A 109 -0.52 7.19 3.63
CA LEU A 109 -1.33 6.94 4.83
C LEU A 109 -1.08 7.98 5.93
N PRO A 110 -2.08 8.23 6.82
CA PRO A 110 -1.91 9.15 7.94
C PRO A 110 -0.77 8.70 8.86
N LYS A 111 -0.01 9.66 9.40
CA LYS A 111 1.09 9.36 10.33
C LYS A 111 0.51 9.20 11.72
N GLY A 112 0.63 8.00 12.29
CA GLY A 112 0.15 7.73 13.65
C GLY A 112 -0.17 6.25 13.88
N PRO A 113 -0.69 5.90 15.06
CA PRO A 113 -1.06 4.52 15.40
C PRO A 113 -2.09 3.94 14.43
N LEU A 114 -3.12 4.72 14.09
CA LEU A 114 -4.19 4.30 13.17
C LEU A 114 -3.65 4.02 11.76
N GLY A 115 -2.78 4.89 11.24
CA GLY A 115 -2.17 4.67 9.92
C GLY A 115 -1.24 3.46 9.89
N ARG A 116 -0.55 3.16 10.99
CA ARG A 116 0.23 1.91 11.13
C ARG A 116 -0.69 0.69 11.14
N ALA A 117 -1.87 0.77 11.77
CA ALA A 117 -2.87 -0.29 11.75
C ALA A 117 -3.43 -0.50 10.34
N MET A 118 -3.81 0.57 9.64
CA MET A 118 -4.26 0.53 8.24
C MET A 118 -3.20 -0.11 7.34
N PHE A 119 -1.93 0.26 7.50
CA PHE A 119 -0.82 -0.27 6.72
C PHE A 119 -0.62 -1.79 6.89
N LYS A 120 -0.92 -2.36 8.07
CA LYS A 120 -0.79 -3.81 8.31
C LYS A 120 -1.73 -4.66 7.44
N LYS A 121 -2.81 -4.07 6.91
CA LYS A 121 -3.77 -4.73 6.02
C LYS A 121 -3.30 -4.81 4.57
N LEU A 122 -2.27 -4.04 4.21
CA LEU A 122 -1.62 -4.16 2.91
C LEU A 122 -0.70 -5.38 2.92
N LYS A 123 -0.90 -6.28 1.95
CA LYS A 123 -0.02 -7.41 1.65
C LYS A 123 0.54 -7.21 0.24
N VAL A 124 1.84 -7.32 0.06
CA VAL A 124 2.50 -7.08 -1.22
C VAL A 124 3.40 -8.27 -1.52
N TYR A 125 3.29 -8.79 -2.73
CA TYR A 125 4.05 -9.94 -3.21
C TYR A 125 4.76 -9.59 -4.52
N ALA A 126 5.99 -10.07 -4.68
CA ALA A 126 6.80 -9.84 -5.88
C ALA A 126 6.18 -10.49 -7.13
N GLY A 127 5.65 -11.71 -6.98
CA GLY A 127 5.09 -12.53 -8.06
C GLY A 127 3.56 -12.56 -8.06
N ALA A 128 3.00 -13.43 -8.91
CA ALA A 128 1.56 -13.54 -9.14
C ALA A 128 0.80 -14.26 -8.02
N GLU A 129 1.49 -15.05 -7.20
CA GLU A 129 0.87 -15.88 -6.17
C GLU A 129 0.81 -15.20 -4.81
N HIS A 130 -0.22 -15.54 -4.03
CA HIS A 130 -0.37 -15.14 -2.64
C HIS A 130 -0.94 -16.28 -1.78
N PRO A 131 -0.56 -16.39 -0.50
CA PRO A 131 -1.06 -17.43 0.40
C PRO A 131 -2.51 -17.21 0.87
N HIS A 132 -3.14 -16.09 0.51
CA HIS A 132 -4.44 -15.65 1.05
C HIS A 132 -5.68 -16.21 0.32
N ALA A 133 -5.60 -17.39 -0.29
CA ALA A 133 -6.71 -17.99 -1.03
C ALA A 133 -7.94 -18.26 -0.14
N ALA A 134 -7.72 -18.64 1.12
CA ALA A 134 -8.77 -18.92 2.09
C ALA A 134 -9.66 -17.70 2.41
N GLN A 135 -9.17 -16.48 2.17
CA GLN A 135 -9.91 -15.25 2.39
C GLN A 135 -10.82 -14.86 1.21
N GLN A 136 -10.77 -15.62 0.10
CA GLN A 136 -11.55 -15.38 -1.12
C GLN A 136 -11.52 -13.91 -1.58
N PRO A 137 -10.31 -13.36 -1.82
CA PRO A 137 -10.18 -11.96 -2.21
C PRO A 137 -10.89 -11.70 -3.54
N LYS A 138 -11.58 -10.57 -3.63
CA LYS A 138 -12.23 -10.10 -4.86
C LYS A 138 -11.21 -9.41 -5.73
N GLU A 139 -11.26 -9.65 -7.03
CA GLU A 139 -10.44 -8.89 -7.97
C GLU A 139 -10.85 -7.41 -7.95
N LEU A 140 -9.84 -6.55 -7.97
CA LEU A 140 -10.01 -5.11 -8.01
C LEU A 140 -9.15 -4.53 -9.13
N ASP A 141 -9.82 -4.04 -10.17
CA ASP A 141 -9.16 -3.33 -11.26
C ASP A 141 -8.94 -1.85 -10.89
N ILE A 142 -7.72 -1.37 -11.16
CA ILE A 142 -7.20 -0.03 -10.80
C ILE A 142 -6.43 0.58 -11.97
#